data_AF-A0A953ICP3-F1
#
_entry.id   AF-A0A953ICP3-F1
#
_cell.length_a   1.000
_cell.length_b   1.000
_cell.length_c   1.000
_cell.angle_alpha   90.00
_cell.angle_beta   90.00
_cell.angle_gamma   90.00
#
_symmetry.space_group_name_H-M   'P 1'
#
loop_
_entity.id
_entity.type
_entity.pdbx_description
1 polymer ?
#
loop_
_entity_poly.entity_id
_entity_poly.type
_entity_poly.pdbx_seq_one_letter_code
_entity_poly.pdbx_strand_id
1 'polypeptide(L)'
;MPRPSCEKPVRDVLTSIGIDIGTTSTCLVVSRLTTARLGGVHAMASVEITHREVLYRSPVIFTPLLDETLLDSDAIFAWVREQLRRRT
;
A
#
# COMPACT_ATOMS: atom_id res chain seq x y z
N MET A 1 29.75 17.54 30.09
CA MET A 1 29.11 17.79 28.77
C MET A 1 28.92 16.44 28.06
N PRO A 2 27.73 15.80 28.06
CA PRO A 2 27.52 14.65 27.20
C PRO A 2 27.24 15.12 25.75
N ARG A 3 27.84 14.41 24.79
CA ARG A 3 27.77 14.69 23.34
C ARG A 3 26.36 14.37 22.80
N PRO A 4 25.88 15.05 21.75
CA PRO A 4 24.62 14.69 21.12
C PRO A 4 24.79 13.38 20.35
N SER A 5 24.15 12.31 20.81
CA SER A 5 23.90 11.14 19.97
C SER A 5 22.80 11.50 18.98
N CYS A 6 23.19 11.94 17.79
CA CYS A 6 22.30 12.05 16.64
C CYS A 6 21.94 10.62 16.19
N GLU A 7 20.79 10.11 16.64
CA GLU A 7 20.20 8.93 16.04
C GLU A 7 19.91 9.25 14.57
N LYS A 8 20.52 8.47 13.67
CA LYS A 8 20.23 8.60 12.23
C LYS A 8 18.75 8.27 12.01
N PRO A 9 18.02 9.06 11.22
CA PRO A 9 16.63 8.74 10.91
C PRO A 9 16.58 7.38 10.20
N VAL A 10 15.94 6.41 10.84
CA VAL A 10 15.67 5.10 10.25
C VAL A 10 14.64 5.30 9.14
N ARG A 11 15.01 4.89 7.93
CA ARG A 11 14.16 4.93 6.75
C ARG A 11 13.90 3.50 6.31
N ASP A 12 12.63 3.13 6.24
CA ASP A 12 12.21 1.82 5.75
C ASP A 12 11.52 1.97 4.40
N VAL A 13 11.70 0.97 3.55
CA VAL A 13 11.04 0.89 2.25
C VAL A 13 10.09 -0.30 2.25
N LEU A 14 8.80 -0.01 2.07
CA LEU A 14 7.72 -0.98 2.08
C LEU A 14 7.18 -1.13 0.65
N THR A 15 7.01 -2.38 0.20
CA THR A 15 6.19 -2.66 -0.98
C THR A 15 4.77 -2.90 -0.51
N SER A 16 3.82 -2.12 -1.05
CA SER A 16 2.42 -2.12 -0.65
C SER A 16 1.52 -2.41 -1.84
N ILE A 17 0.41 -3.11 -1.58
CA ILE A 17 -0.66 -3.37 -2.54
C ILE A 17 -1.93 -2.76 -1.96
N GLY A 18 -2.50 -1.78 -2.66
CA GLY A 18 -3.82 -1.25 -2.37
C GLY A 18 -4.84 -1.88 -3.30
N ILE A 19 -5.91 -2.44 -2.74
CA ILE A 19 -7.04 -2.99 -3.48
C ILE A 19 -8.28 -2.20 -3.06
N ASP A 20 -8.95 -1.60 -4.03
CA ASP A 20 -10.21 -0.88 -3.82
C ASP A 20 -11.33 -1.67 -4.50
N ILE A 21 -12.33 -2.05 -3.71
CA ILE A 21 -13.50 -2.81 -4.14
C ILE A 21 -14.71 -1.91 -3.87
N GLY A 22 -15.03 -1.07 -4.84
CA GLY A 22 -16.22 -0.22 -4.80
C GLY A 22 -17.47 -0.98 -5.24
N THR A 23 -18.65 -0.35 -5.16
CA THR A 23 -19.91 -0.94 -5.62
C THR A 23 -19.88 -1.28 -7.11
N THR A 24 -19.29 -0.40 -7.93
CA THR A 24 -19.25 -0.57 -9.39
C THR A 24 -17.90 -1.04 -9.89
N SER A 25 -16.82 -0.61 -9.23
CA SER A 25 -15.47 -0.72 -9.79
C SER A 25 -14.51 -1.36 -8.80
N THR A 26 -13.67 -2.26 -9.29
CA THR A 26 -12.55 -2.83 -8.55
C THR A 26 -11.22 -2.42 -9.21
N CYS A 27 -10.26 -1.96 -8.40
CA CYS A 27 -8.93 -1.59 -8.88
C CYS A 27 -7.82 -1.99 -7.91
N LEU A 28 -6.60 -2.12 -8.44
CA LEU A 28 -5.40 -2.50 -7.69
C LEU A 28 -4.23 -1.58 -8.02
N VAL A 29 -3.51 -1.16 -7.00
CA VAL A 29 -2.29 -0.35 -7.11
C VAL A 29 -1.16 -1.01 -6.33
N VAL A 30 -0.02 -1.24 -6.98
CA VAL A 30 1.22 -1.61 -6.29
C VAL A 30 2.06 -0.35 -6.13
N SER A 31 2.55 -0.10 -4.92
CA SER A 31 3.34 1.09 -4.60
C SER A 31 4.55 0.75 -3.73
N ARG A 32 5.57 1.59 -3.82
CA ARG A 32 6.68 1.63 -2.88
C ARG A 32 6.46 2.82 -1.95
N LEU A 33 6.40 2.56 -0.65
CA LEU A 33 6.26 3.57 0.39
C LEU A 33 7.58 3.68 1.14
N THR A 34 8.13 4.88 1.24
CA THR A 34 9.27 5.15 2.12
C THR A 34 8.76 5.76 3.41
N THR A 35 8.96 5.06 4.51
CA THR A 35 8.63 5.58 5.84
C THR A 35 9.87 6.11 6.53
N ALA A 36 9.68 7.10 7.40
CA ALA A 36 10.72 7.56 8.30
C ALA A 36 10.16 7.67 9.71
N ARG A 37 10.96 7.29 10.70
CA ARG A 37 10.67 7.64 12.09
C ARG A 37 11.02 9.12 12.31
N LEU A 38 10.03 9.91 12.68
CA LEU A 38 10.20 11.30 13.10
C LEU A 38 10.15 11.35 14.64
N GLY A 39 10.94 12.22 15.24
CA GLY A 39 11.01 12.40 16.69
C GLY A 39 12.43 12.21 17.25
N GLY A 40 12.85 13.14 18.11
CA GLY A 40 14.08 13.02 18.91
C GLY A 40 13.76 12.67 20.37
N VAL A 41 14.79 12.63 21.22
CA VAL A 41 14.77 12.13 22.63
C VAL A 41 13.63 12.69 23.51
N HIS A 42 13.03 13.84 23.16
CA HIS A 42 11.98 14.51 23.94
C HIS A 42 10.63 14.67 23.19
N ALA A 43 10.47 14.05 22.01
CA ALA A 43 9.22 14.10 21.24
C ALA A 43 8.63 12.69 21.09
N MET A 44 7.30 12.59 20.95
CA MET A 44 6.68 11.30 20.61
C MET A 44 7.16 10.84 19.24
N ALA A 45 7.73 9.65 19.18
CA ALA A 45 8.16 9.06 17.92
C ALA A 45 6.92 8.72 17.06
N SER A 46 6.86 9.27 15.85
CA SER A 46 5.86 8.91 14.83
C SER A 46 6.55 8.22 13.66
N VAL A 47 5.82 7.36 12.94
CA VAL A 47 6.26 6.82 11.66
C VAL A 47 5.40 7.47 10.59
N GLU A 48 6.04 8.14 9.64
CA GLU A 48 5.34 8.85 8.56
C GLU A 48 5.78 8.33 7.20
N ILE A 49 4.83 8.29 6.25
CA ILE A 49 5.12 8.00 4.85
C ILE A 49 5.67 9.27 4.22
N THR A 50 6.98 9.32 4.06
CA THR A 50 7.71 10.48 3.48
C THR A 50 7.74 10.48 1.95
N HIS A 51 7.56 9.32 1.32
CA HIS A 51 7.55 9.19 -0.13
C HIS A 51 6.64 8.04 -0.58
N ARG A 52 5.97 8.23 -1.72
CA ARG A 52 5.13 7.21 -2.35
C ARG A 52 5.41 7.18 -3.85
N GLU A 53 5.79 6.02 -4.35
CA GLU A 53 5.97 5.75 -5.77
C GLU A 53 4.94 4.70 -6.21
N VAL A 54 4.14 5.00 -7.24
CA VAL A 54 3.25 3.99 -7.81
C VAL A 54 4.06 3.15 -8.79
N LEU A 55 4.24 1.88 -8.45
CA LEU A 55 4.91 0.92 -9.32
C LEU A 55 3.95 0.52 -10.43
N TYR A 56 2.74 0.09 -10.07
CA TYR A 56 1.74 -0.47 -10.97
C TYR A 56 0.34 0.03 -10.68
N ARG A 57 -0.46 0.17 -11.73
CA ARG A 57 -1.91 0.31 -11.65
C ARG A 57 -2.54 -0.74 -12.57
N SER A 58 -3.47 -1.51 -12.05
CA SER A 58 -4.27 -2.42 -12.86
C SER A 58 -5.20 -1.64 -13.79
N PRO A 59 -5.76 -2.27 -14.83
CA PRO A 59 -7.02 -1.82 -15.40
C PRO A 59 -8.10 -1.72 -14.31
N VAL A 60 -9.07 -0.84 -14.50
CA VAL A 60 -10.29 -0.82 -13.67
C VAL A 60 -11.27 -1.81 -14.28
N ILE A 61 -11.81 -2.71 -13.47
CA ILE A 61 -12.86 -3.64 -13.89
C ILE A 61 -14.16 -3.30 -13.17
N PHE A 62 -15.29 -3.78 -13.69
CA PHE A 62 -16.51 -3.84 -12.89
C PHE A 62 -16.27 -4.76 -11.68
N THR A 63 -16.84 -4.39 -10.54
CA THR A 63 -16.78 -5.22 -9.34
C THR A 63 -17.45 -6.56 -9.64
N PRO A 64 -16.74 -7.69 -9.52
CA PRO A 64 -17.32 -9.00 -9.73
C PRO A 64 -18.37 -9.27 -8.66
N LEU A 65 -19.60 -9.51 -9.10
CA LEU A 65 -20.75 -9.79 -8.26
C LEU A 65 -21.41 -11.09 -8.72
N LEU A 66 -21.87 -11.90 -7.78
CA LEU A 66 -22.74 -13.06 -8.04
C LEU A 66 -24.20 -12.62 -8.25
N ASP A 67 -24.60 -11.54 -7.55
CA ASP A 67 -25.90 -10.88 -7.66
C ASP A 67 -25.77 -9.40 -7.22
N GLU A 68 -26.85 -8.63 -7.22
CA GLU A 68 -26.86 -7.20 -6.88
C GLU A 68 -26.26 -6.84 -5.50
N THR A 69 -26.06 -7.81 -4.61
CA THR A 69 -25.61 -7.60 -3.23
C THR A 69 -24.41 -8.46 -2.81
N LEU A 70 -24.08 -9.50 -3.58
CA LEU A 70 -23.05 -10.47 -3.20
C LEU A 70 -21.82 -10.40 -4.11
N LEU A 71 -20.65 -10.22 -3.51
CA LEU A 71 -19.36 -10.21 -4.21
C LEU A 71 -18.97 -11.62 -4.68
N ASP A 72 -18.54 -11.73 -5.94
CA ASP A 72 -17.84 -12.91 -6.45
C ASP A 72 -16.38 -12.86 -6.00
N SER A 73 -16.14 -13.41 -4.80
CA SER A 73 -14.81 -13.41 -4.19
C SER A 73 -13.80 -14.22 -4.99
N ASP A 74 -14.22 -15.31 -5.62
CA ASP A 74 -13.33 -16.17 -6.41
C ASP A 74 -12.85 -15.46 -7.67
N ALA A 75 -13.75 -14.75 -8.36
CA ALA A 75 -13.38 -13.90 -9.50
C ALA A 75 -12.46 -12.76 -9.10
N ILE A 76 -12.71 -12.10 -7.94
CA ILE A 76 -11.83 -11.06 -7.40
C ILE A 76 -10.43 -11.63 -7.13
N PHE A 77 -10.32 -12.76 -6.42
CA PHE A 77 -9.03 -13.38 -6.12
C PHE A 77 -8.29 -13.83 -7.37
N ALA A 78 -9.00 -14.41 -8.35
CA ALA A 78 -8.41 -14.80 -9.63
C ALA A 78 -7.85 -13.58 -10.37
N TRP A 79 -8.60 -12.48 -10.42
CA TRP A 79 -8.17 -11.24 -11.05
C TRP A 79 -6.96 -10.62 -10.33
N VAL A 80 -6.98 -10.54 -8.99
CA VAL A 80 -5.84 -10.03 -8.19
C VAL A 80 -4.58 -10.85 -8.45
N ARG A 81 -4.67 -12.18 -8.46
CA ARG A 81 -3.52 -13.06 -8.75
C ARG A 81 -2.94 -12.81 -10.13
N GLU A 82 -3.80 -12.63 -11.13
CA GLU A 82 -3.38 -12.28 -12.49
C GLU A 82 -2.67 -10.92 -12.54
N GLN A 83 -3.20 -9.90 -11.85
CA GLN A 83 -2.56 -8.58 -11.80
C GLN A 83 -1.18 -8.62 -11.14
N LEU A 84 -1.02 -9.43 -10.07
CA LEU A 84 0.26 -9.56 -9.36
C LEU A 84 1.29 -10.41 -10.11
N ARG A 85 0.85 -11.41 -10.90
CA ARG A 85 1.75 -12.18 -11.80
C ARG A 85 2.36 -11.32 -12.90
N ARG A 86 1.64 -10.31 -13.39
CA ARG A 86 2.17 -9.40 -14.43
C ARG A 86 3.31 -8.50 -13.93
N ARG A 87 3.59 -8.50 -12.62
CA ARG A 87 4.43 -7.51 -11.93
C ARG A 87 5.47 -8.10 -10.97
N THR A 88 5.49 -9.43 -10.79
CA THR A 88 6.56 -10.17 -10.11
C THR A 88 7.33 -10.96 -11.15
#